data_AF-A8MH66-F1
#
_entry.id   AF-A8MH66-F1
#
_cell.length_a   1.000
_cell.length_b   1.000
_cell.length_c   1.000
_cell.angle_alpha   90.00
_cell.angle_beta   90.00
_cell.angle_gamma   90.00
#
_symmetry.space_group_name_H-M   'P 1'
#
loop_
_entity.id
_entity.type
_entity.pdbx_description
1 polymer ?
#
loop_
_entity_poly.entity_id
_entity_poly.type
_entity_poly.pdbx_seq_one_letter_code
_entity_poly.pdbx_strand_id
1 'polypeptide(L)'
;MFTPNVIALALYYLVRVINILILIRIILPWINPNPYNPVVQFIYSVTEPILAPARQLINTVFGYKGFLDFSPILAMFVIQTVYSIILRLL
;
A
#
# COMPACT_ATOMS: atom_id res chain seq x y z
N MET A 1 -27.91 10.28 -6.70
CA MET A 1 -27.61 8.95 -7.27
C MET A 1 -26.20 8.98 -7.82
N PHE A 2 -25.22 8.37 -7.12
CA PHE A 2 -23.88 8.24 -7.68
C PHE A 2 -23.94 7.26 -8.85
N THR A 3 -23.50 7.68 -10.04
CA THR A 3 -23.40 6.77 -11.18
C THR A 3 -22.23 5.81 -10.94
N PRO A 4 -22.28 4.56 -11.46
CA PRO A 4 -21.18 3.59 -11.32
C PRO A 4 -19.81 4.17 -11.69
N ASN A 5 -19.79 5.09 -12.67
CA ASN A 5 -18.59 5.80 -13.12
C ASN A 5 -17.94 6.67 -12.03
N VAL A 6 -18.73 7.34 -11.18
CA VAL A 6 -18.19 8.18 -10.10
C VAL A 6 -17.55 7.31 -9.02
N ILE A 7 -18.16 6.16 -8.72
CA ILE A 7 -17.62 5.19 -7.76
C ILE A 7 -16.30 4.62 -8.28
N ALA A 8 -16.26 4.20 -9.54
CA ALA A 8 -15.04 3.69 -10.17
C ALA A 8 -13.91 4.74 -10.17
N LEU A 9 -14.23 6.01 -10.44
CA LEU A 9 -13.25 7.09 -10.43
C LEU A 9 -12.70 7.38 -9.03
N ALA A 10 -13.56 7.40 -8.02
CA ALA A 10 -13.14 7.58 -6.62
C ALA A 10 -12.21 6.43 -6.18
N LEU A 11 -12.57 5.18 -6.50
CA LEU A 11 -11.74 4.01 -6.23
C LEU A 11 -10.39 4.10 -6.96
N TYR A 12 -10.39 4.50 -8.22
CA TYR A 12 -9.17 4.69 -9.01
C TYR A 12 -8.19 5.64 -8.31
N TYR A 13 -8.66 6.83 -7.91
CA TYR A 13 -7.79 7.80 -7.24
C TYR A 13 -7.33 7.34 -5.87
N LEU A 14 -8.21 6.71 -5.09
CA LEU A 14 -7.88 6.18 -3.76
C LEU A 14 -6.76 5.13 -3.87
N VAL A 15 -6.92 4.13 -4.74
CA VAL A 15 -5.94 3.07 -4.94
C VAL A 15 -4.62 3.65 -5.48
N ARG A 16 -4.70 4.62 -6.40
CA ARG A 16 -3.51 5.30 -6.94
C ARG A 16 -2.72 6.02 -5.85
N VAL A 17 -3.39 6.76 -4.96
CA VAL A 17 -2.73 7.47 -3.85
C VAL A 17 -2.07 6.48 -2.89
N ILE A 18 -2.76 5.40 -2.51
CA ILE A 18 -2.19 4.37 -1.63
C ILE A 18 -0.94 3.74 -2.25
N ASN A 19 -1.00 3.36 -3.53
CA ASN A 19 0.15 2.80 -4.24
C ASN A 19 1.33 3.78 -4.28
N ILE A 20 1.08 5.08 -4.52
CA ILE A 20 2.13 6.10 -4.48
C ILE A 20 2.75 6.21 -3.08
N LEU A 21 1.95 6.19 -2.02
CA LEU A 21 2.47 6.24 -0.64
C LEU A 21 3.34 5.01 -0.32
N ILE A 22 2.92 3.82 -0.77
CA ILE A 22 3.71 2.59 -0.61
C ILE A 22 5.02 2.68 -1.40
N LEU A 23 5.00 3.21 -2.62
CA LEU A 23 6.23 3.45 -3.40
C LEU A 23 7.17 4.43 -2.71
N ILE A 24 6.64 5.53 -2.17
CA ILE A 24 7.43 6.48 -1.39
C ILE A 24 8.04 5.77 -0.18
N ARG A 25 7.27 4.94 0.53
CA ARG A 25 7.75 4.14 1.67
C ARG A 25 8.95 3.25 1.31
N ILE A 26 9.01 2.69 0.10
CA ILE A 26 10.19 1.94 -0.39
C ILE A 26 11.42 2.85 -0.55
N ILE A 27 11.22 4.10 -0.97
CA ILE A 27 12.31 5.06 -1.25
C ILE A 27 12.83 5.72 0.03
N LEU A 28 11.98 5.94 1.04
CA LEU A 28 12.37 6.66 2.27
C LEU A 28 13.65 6.10 2.92
N PRO A 29 13.84 4.78 3.09
CA PRO A 29 15.09 4.25 3.65
C PRO A 29 16.36 4.65 2.88
N TRP A 30 16.31 4.84 1.56
CA TRP A 30 17.48 5.19 0.74
C TRP A 30 17.95 6.63 0.95
N ILE A 31 17.05 7.53 1.32
CA ILE A 31 17.37 8.96 1.52
C ILE A 31 17.53 9.34 3.00
N ASN A 32 17.32 8.39 3.91
CA ASN A 32 17.43 8.56 5.36
C ASN A 32 16.77 9.86 5.89
N PRO A 33 15.46 10.03 5.70
CA PRO A 33 14.75 11.27 6.02
C PRO A 33 14.64 11.46 7.53
N ASN A 34 14.48 12.70 7.99
CA ASN A 34 14.24 12.98 9.40
C ASN A 34 12.92 12.30 9.88
N PRO A 35 12.98 11.38 10.86
CA PRO A 35 11.80 10.65 11.34
C PRO A 35 10.78 11.53 12.07
N TYR A 36 11.17 12.73 12.49
CA TYR A 36 10.27 13.72 13.12
C TYR A 36 9.53 14.58 12.09
N ASN A 37 9.80 14.43 10.79
CA ASN A 37 9.07 15.14 9.77
C ASN A 37 7.61 14.65 9.72
N PRO A 38 6.60 15.53 9.86
CA PRO A 38 5.20 15.14 9.89
C PRO A 38 4.75 14.43 8.60
N VAL A 39 5.36 14.74 7.45
CA VAL A 39 5.07 14.07 6.18
C VAL A 39 5.56 12.62 6.21
N VAL A 40 6.74 12.38 6.76
CA VAL A 40 7.29 11.03 6.94
C VAL A 40 6.36 10.25 7.88
N GLN A 41 6.04 10.80 9.05
CA GLN A 41 5.15 10.15 10.00
C GLN A 41 3.77 9.84 9.40
N PHE A 42 3.22 10.77 8.63
CA PHE A 42 1.97 10.57 7.90
C PHE A 42 2.05 9.37 6.95
N ILE A 43 3.07 9.32 6.08
CA ILE A 43 3.28 8.19 5.16
C ILE A 43 3.39 6.88 5.95
N TYR A 44 4.17 6.86 7.04
CA TYR A 44 4.30 5.69 7.91
C TYR A 44 2.94 5.27 8.51
N SER A 45 2.19 6.20 9.09
CA SER A 45 0.90 5.90 9.72
C SER A 45 -0.16 5.37 8.75
N VAL A 46 -0.17 5.85 7.50
CA VAL A 46 -1.15 5.44 6.49
C VAL A 46 -0.78 4.10 5.86
N THR A 47 0.52 3.88 5.61
CA THR A 47 0.99 2.65 4.95
C THR A 47 1.12 1.47 5.91
N GLU A 48 1.41 1.68 7.19
CA GLU A 48 1.67 0.58 8.13
C GLU A 48 0.49 -0.38 8.33
N PRO A 49 -0.78 0.07 8.45
CA PRO A 49 -1.93 -0.84 8.55
C PRO A 49 -2.09 -1.77 7.34
N ILE A 50 -1.55 -1.38 6.18
CA ILE A 50 -1.58 -2.17 4.94
C ILE A 50 -0.36 -3.09 4.87
N LEU A 51 0.82 -2.57 5.22
CA LEU A 51 2.09 -3.30 5.12
C LEU A 51 2.29 -4.30 6.26
N ALA A 52 1.83 -4.01 7.48
CA ALA A 52 2.03 -4.89 8.63
C ALA A 52 1.36 -6.27 8.46
N PRO A 53 0.10 -6.38 7.99
CA PRO A 53 -0.50 -7.67 7.67
C PRO A 53 0.24 -8.40 6.55
N ALA A 54 0.67 -7.69 5.50
CA ALA A 54 1.45 -8.27 4.41
C ALA A 54 2.81 -8.80 4.91
N ARG A 55 3.50 -8.05 5.78
CA ARG A 55 4.75 -8.47 6.43
C ARG A 55 4.53 -9.68 7.31
N GLN A 56 3.45 -9.71 8.09
CA GLN A 56 3.10 -10.85 8.91
C GLN A 56 2.85 -12.09 8.05
N LEU A 57 2.06 -11.98 6.99
CA LEU A 57 1.82 -13.08 6.04
C LEU A 57 3.12 -13.61 5.47
N ILE A 58 4.05 -12.72 5.09
CA ILE A 58 5.36 -13.12 4.56
C ILE A 58 6.17 -13.91 5.59
N ASN A 59 6.19 -13.43 6.82
CA ASN A 59 6.95 -14.08 7.89
C ASN A 59 6.33 -15.44 8.28
N THR A 60 4.99 -15.53 8.34
CA THR A 60 4.31 -16.74 8.83
C THR A 60 4.09 -17.80 7.74
N VAL A 61 3.77 -17.39 6.51
CA VAL A 61 3.44 -18.30 5.41
C VAL A 61 4.68 -18.65 4.60
N PHE A 62 5.50 -17.66 4.25
CA PHE A 62 6.69 -17.88 3.42
C PHE A 62 7.96 -18.12 4.26
N GLY A 63 7.90 -17.95 5.58
CA GLY A 63 9.04 -18.16 6.47
C GLY A 63 10.21 -17.18 6.23
N TYR A 64 9.99 -16.13 5.45
CA TYR A 64 11.03 -15.18 5.07
C TYR A 64 11.31 -14.20 6.21
N LYS A 65 12.56 -14.15 6.68
CA LYS A 65 13.04 -13.20 7.70
C LYS A 65 14.23 -12.38 7.19
N GLY A 66 14.34 -12.22 5.87
CA GLY A 66 15.46 -11.49 5.30
C GLY A 66 15.41 -9.99 5.62
N PHE A 67 16.51 -9.31 5.31
CA PHE A 67 16.70 -7.89 5.62
C PHE A 67 15.85 -6.97 4.75
N LEU A 68 15.38 -7.44 3.59
CA LEU A 68 14.57 -6.66 2.66
C LEU A 68 13.09 -6.82 2.95
N ASP A 69 12.38 -5.70 3.10
CA ASP A 69 10.93 -5.73 3.30
C ASP A 69 10.21 -5.95 1.95
N PHE A 70 9.75 -7.18 1.71
CA PHE A 70 8.95 -7.53 0.53
C PHE A 70 7.44 -7.25 0.71
N SER A 71 7.01 -6.82 1.90
CA SER A 71 5.60 -6.49 2.16
C SER A 71 5.00 -5.44 1.22
N PRO A 72 5.74 -4.42 0.71
CA PRO A 72 5.19 -3.48 -0.26
C PRO A 72 4.76 -4.13 -1.56
N ILE A 73 5.53 -5.10 -2.08
CA ILE A 73 5.21 -5.78 -3.33
C ILE A 73 3.95 -6.62 -3.16
N LEU A 74 3.88 -7.37 -2.06
CA LEU A 74 2.71 -8.19 -1.75
C LEU A 74 1.46 -7.33 -1.53
N ALA A 75 1.58 -6.24 -0.77
CA ALA A 75 0.49 -5.31 -0.51
C ALA A 75 -0.04 -4.70 -1.82
N MET A 76 0.85 -4.21 -2.69
CA MET A 76 0.47 -3.66 -3.99
C MET A 76 -0.22 -4.71 -4.86
N PHE A 77 0.29 -5.94 -4.90
CA PHE A 77 -0.34 -7.02 -5.64
C PHE A 77 -1.79 -7.28 -5.17
N VAL A 78 -1.98 -7.46 -3.86
CA VAL A 78 -3.31 -7.70 -3.27
C VAL A 78 -4.27 -6.53 -3.54
N ILE A 79 -3.82 -5.29 -3.33
CA ILE A 79 -4.62 -4.09 -3.61
C ILE A 79 -5.08 -4.06 -5.07
N GLN A 80 -4.17 -4.31 -6.01
CA GLN A 80 -4.48 -4.28 -7.45
C GLN A 80 -5.43 -5.41 -7.85
N THR A 81 -5.26 -6.61 -7.29
CA THR A 81 -6.20 -7.73 -7.52
C THR A 81 -7.60 -7.38 -7.01
N VAL A 82 -7.72 -6.92 -5.76
CA VAL A 82 -9.01 -6.55 -5.17
C VAL A 82 -9.67 -5.42 -5.96
N TYR A 83 -8.93 -4.37 -6.30
CA TYR A 83 -9.41 -3.27 -7.13
C TYR A 83 -9.94 -3.75 -8.49
N SER A 84 -9.21 -4.64 -9.17
CA SER A 84 -9.62 -5.17 -10.47
C SER A 84 -10.90 -5.99 -10.40
N ILE A 85 -11.10 -6.74 -9.31
CA ILE A 85 -12.32 -7.52 -9.08
C ILE A 85 -13.50 -6.59 -8.84
N ILE A 86 -13.32 -5.58 -7.97
CA ILE A 86 -14.38 -4.59 -7.68
C ILE A 86 -14.83 -3.88 -8.95
N LEU A 87 -13.89 -3.43 -9.78
CA LEU A 87 -14.24 -2.75 -11.04
C LEU A 87 -15.00 -3.63 -12.04
N ARG A 88 -14.77 -4.95 -12.03
CA ARG A 88 -15.50 -5.89 -12.90
C ARG A 88 -16.92 -6.15 -12.41
N LEU A 89 -17.19 -5.91 -11.13
CA LEU A 89 -18.48 -6.15 -10.49
C LEU A 89 -19.38 -4.89 -10.47
N LEU A 90 -18.80 -3.71 -10.66
CA LEU A 90 -19.49 -2.42 -10.78
C LEU A 90 -20.02 -2.20 -12.20
#